data_AF-A0AAV4EI45-F1
#
_entry.id   AF-A0AAV4EI45-F1
#
_cell.length_a   1.000
_cell.length_b   1.000
_cell.length_c   1.000
_cell.angle_alpha   90.00
_cell.angle_beta   90.00
_cell.angle_gamma   90.00
#
_symmetry.space_group_name_H-M   'P 1'
#
loop_
_entity.id
_entity.type
_entity.pdbx_description
1 polymer ?
#
loop_
_entity_poly.entity_id
_entity_poly.type
_entity_poly.pdbx_seq_one_letter_code
_entity_poly.pdbx_strand_id
1 'polypeptide(L)'
;MDQGVGLIAKDDWPPRSPDLNLMDYAMWNSLAEVHMGRSILFTEDDMKVEIKECWKQIGIEQMRKPIGTWRKRVRAVVQLEEGSSTDLLKTDDVEVHELFF
;
A
#
# COMPACT_ATOMS: atom_id res chain seq x y z
N MET A 1 -16.65 23.27 1.77
CA MET A 1 -15.30 23.30 1.18
C MET A 1 -14.81 21.87 1.23
N ASP A 2 -14.66 21.23 0.07
CA ASP A 2 -14.11 19.88 -0.01
C ASP A 2 -12.61 19.99 0.32
N GLN A 3 -12.27 19.73 1.58
CA GLN A 3 -10.87 19.56 1.96
C GLN A 3 -10.45 18.22 1.39
N GLY A 4 -9.85 18.24 0.20
CA GLY A 4 -9.29 17.06 -0.43
C GLY A 4 -8.47 16.26 0.58
N VAL A 5 -8.46 14.94 0.39
CA VAL A 5 -8.02 13.88 1.32
C VAL A 5 -6.58 14.05 1.88
N GLY A 6 -5.87 15.09 1.45
CA GLY A 6 -4.57 15.50 1.97
C GLY A 6 -3.43 14.63 1.48
N LEU A 7 -3.63 13.90 0.38
CA LEU A 7 -2.66 13.00 -0.24
C LEU A 7 -1.62 13.78 -1.07
N ILE A 8 -0.43 13.20 -1.21
CA ILE A 8 0.60 13.70 -2.14
C ILE A 8 0.08 13.56 -3.58
N ALA A 9 0.24 14.61 -4.38
CA ALA A 9 -0.08 14.55 -5.80
C ALA A 9 0.92 13.65 -6.53
N LYS A 10 0.51 13.08 -7.67
CA LYS A 10 1.32 12.09 -8.40
C LYS A 10 2.75 12.56 -8.66
N ASP A 11 2.89 13.80 -9.09
CA ASP A 11 4.16 14.36 -9.51
C ASP A 11 5.03 14.85 -8.33
N ASP A 12 4.47 14.86 -7.12
CA ASP A 12 5.13 15.28 -5.89
C ASP A 12 5.58 14.07 -5.02
N TRP A 13 5.41 12.83 -5.52
CA TRP A 13 5.84 11.64 -4.77
C TRP A 13 7.37 11.61 -4.62
N PRO A 14 7.88 11.39 -3.39
CA PRO A 14 9.30 11.19 -3.19
C PRO A 14 9.81 9.95 -3.95
N PRO A 15 11.02 10.02 -4.53
CA PRO A 15 11.59 8.90 -5.25
C PRO A 15 11.90 7.74 -4.29
N ARG A 16 11.61 6.50 -4.73
CA ARG A 16 11.83 5.26 -3.95
C ARG A 16 11.02 5.16 -2.64
N SER A 17 9.82 5.74 -2.61
CA SER A 17 8.91 5.65 -1.46
C SER A 17 7.60 4.92 -1.78
N PRO A 18 7.64 3.61 -2.11
CA PRO A 18 6.42 2.82 -2.36
C PRO A 18 5.52 2.73 -1.12
N ASP A 19 6.10 2.86 0.07
CA ASP A 19 5.44 2.91 1.37
C ASP A 19 4.54 4.15 1.57
N LEU A 20 4.75 5.20 0.76
CA LEU A 20 3.92 6.40 0.73
C LEU A 20 2.93 6.44 -0.44
N ASN A 21 2.99 5.46 -1.36
CA ASN A 21 2.05 5.32 -2.45
C ASN A 21 0.91 4.36 -2.07
N LEU A 22 -0.31 4.88 -1.93
CA LEU A 22 -1.52 4.11 -1.61
C LEU A 22 -1.75 2.93 -2.56
N MET A 23 -1.39 3.07 -3.83
CA MET A 23 -1.51 1.98 -4.79
C MET A 23 -0.56 0.83 -4.46
N ASP A 24 0.69 1.16 -4.10
CA ASP A 24 1.74 0.16 -3.91
C ASP A 24 1.57 -0.54 -2.56
N TYR A 25 1.56 0.18 -1.44
CA TYR A 25 1.53 -0.46 -0.12
C TYR A 25 0.19 -1.08 0.25
N ALA A 26 -0.90 -0.76 -0.45
CA ALA A 26 -2.23 -1.28 -0.15
C ALA A 26 -2.83 -2.06 -1.32
N MET A 27 -3.13 -1.41 -2.44
CA MET A 27 -3.93 -2.03 -3.51
C MET A 27 -3.21 -3.20 -4.19
N TRP A 28 -1.96 -2.98 -4.60
CA TRP A 28 -1.15 -4.02 -5.23
C TRP A 28 -0.74 -5.12 -4.24
N ASN A 29 -0.47 -4.76 -2.98
CA ASN A 29 -0.23 -5.75 -1.93
C ASN A 29 -1.45 -6.65 -1.69
N SER A 30 -2.66 -6.08 -1.57
CA SER A 30 -3.88 -6.87 -1.42
C SER A 30 -4.13 -7.80 -2.61
N LEU A 31 -3.81 -7.36 -3.83
CA LEU A 31 -3.88 -8.21 -5.02
C LEU A 31 -2.84 -9.33 -4.97
N ALA A 32 -1.60 -9.01 -4.59
CA ALA A 32 -0.51 -9.97 -4.51
C ALA A 32 -0.78 -11.05 -3.46
N GLU A 33 -1.32 -10.69 -2.29
CA GLU A 33 -1.69 -11.62 -1.21
C GLU A 33 -2.66 -12.72 -1.69
N VAL A 34 -3.59 -12.40 -2.59
CA VAL A 34 -4.53 -13.39 -3.15
C VAL A 34 -3.79 -14.49 -3.90
N HIS A 35 -2.68 -14.16 -4.57
CA HIS A 35 -1.93 -15.08 -5.42
C HIS A 35 -0.63 -15.57 -4.80
N MET A 36 -0.18 -14.97 -3.69
CA MET A 36 1.05 -15.32 -3.00
C MET A 36 0.99 -16.81 -2.57
N GLY A 37 2.05 -17.55 -2.87
CA GLY A 37 2.14 -18.98 -2.55
C GLY A 37 1.30 -19.91 -3.43
N ARG A 38 0.57 -19.40 -4.44
CA ARG A 38 -0.15 -20.24 -5.40
C ARG A 38 0.74 -20.55 -6.61
N SER A 39 0.93 -21.83 -6.91
CA SER A 39 1.57 -22.28 -8.15
C SER A 39 0.56 -22.37 -9.29
N ILE A 40 -0.06 -21.24 -9.65
CA ILE A 40 -0.99 -21.17 -10.79
C ILE A 40 -0.22 -20.71 -12.02
N LEU A 41 -0.28 -21.50 -13.08
CA LEU A 41 0.24 -21.11 -14.39
C LEU A 41 -0.85 -20.32 -15.11
N PHE A 42 -0.65 -19.02 -15.24
CA PHE A 42 -1.48 -18.15 -16.07
C PHE A 42 -0.79 -17.90 -17.42
N THR A 43 -1.56 -17.86 -18.50
CA THR A 43 -1.12 -17.14 -19.69
C THR A 43 -1.18 -15.63 -19.43
N GLU A 44 -0.56 -14.81 -20.29
CA GLU A 44 -0.63 -13.35 -20.16
C GLU A 44 -2.10 -12.85 -20.17
N ASP A 45 -2.94 -13.44 -21.01
CA ASP A 45 -4.34 -13.04 -21.13
C ASP A 45 -5.15 -13.49 -19.91
N ASP A 46 -4.91 -14.68 -19.38
CA ASP A 46 -5.54 -15.13 -18.14
C ASP A 46 -5.17 -14.21 -16.97
N MET A 47 -3.89 -13.80 -16.89
CA MET A 47 -3.43 -12.90 -15.84
C MET A 47 -4.12 -11.53 -15.93
N LYS A 48 -4.30 -10.98 -17.14
CA LYS A 48 -5.03 -9.72 -17.33
C LYS A 48 -6.49 -9.82 -16.90
N VAL A 49 -7.14 -10.96 -17.15
CA VAL A 49 -8.51 -11.21 -16.72
C VAL A 49 -8.57 -11.33 -15.21
N GLU A 50 -7.69 -12.12 -14.61
CA GLU A 50 -7.65 -12.34 -13.16
C GLU A 50 -7.43 -11.04 -12.39
N ILE A 51 -6.44 -10.23 -12.80
CA ILE A 51 -6.17 -8.92 -12.16
C ILE A 51 -7.42 -8.03 -12.19
N LYS A 52 -8.15 -8.02 -13.32
CA LYS A 52 -9.40 -7.24 -13.44
C LYS A 52 -10.50 -7.76 -12.53
N GLU A 53 -10.63 -9.09 -12.39
CA GLU A 53 -11.63 -9.69 -11.51
C GLU A 53 -11.31 -9.44 -10.03
N CYS A 54 -10.05 -9.59 -9.61
CA CYS A 54 -9.63 -9.24 -8.27
C CYS A 54 -9.83 -7.75 -7.98
N TRP A 55 -9.53 -6.87 -8.93
CA TRP A 55 -9.75 -5.43 -8.78
C TRP A 55 -11.21 -5.08 -8.49
N LYS A 56 -12.16 -5.74 -9.17
CA LYS A 56 -13.60 -5.57 -8.92
C LYS A 56 -14.04 -5.99 -7.52
N GLN A 57 -13.30 -6.89 -6.88
CA GLN A 57 -13.59 -7.38 -5.53
C GLN A 57 -13.07 -6.43 -4.43
N ILE A 58 -12.20 -5.47 -4.78
CA ILE A 58 -11.69 -4.49 -3.81
C ILE A 58 -12.80 -3.49 -3.49
N GLY A 59 -13.38 -3.67 -2.30
CA GLY A 59 -14.46 -2.82 -1.80
C GLY A 59 -13.98 -1.47 -1.27
N ILE A 60 -14.91 -0.51 -1.15
CA ILE A 60 -14.63 0.84 -0.62
C ILE A 60 -14.05 0.79 0.79
N GLU A 61 -14.49 -0.14 1.64
CA GLU A 61 -13.96 -0.29 3.00
C GLU A 61 -12.48 -0.65 3.02
N GLN A 62 -12.02 -1.47 2.07
CA GLN A 62 -10.61 -1.83 1.94
C GLN A 62 -9.76 -0.60 1.57
N MET A 63 -10.32 0.37 0.84
CA MET A 63 -9.65 1.63 0.50
C MET A 63 -9.67 2.65 1.64
N ARG A 64 -10.72 2.68 2.46
CA ARG A 64 -10.87 3.65 3.56
C ARG A 64 -9.77 3.56 4.61
N LYS A 65 -9.34 2.35 4.97
CA LYS A 65 -8.31 2.12 5.99
C LYS A 65 -6.93 2.65 5.56
N PRO A 66 -6.38 2.31 4.38
CA PRO A 66 -5.13 2.88 3.87
C PRO A 66 -5.19 4.42 3.79
N ILE A 67 -6.28 4.99 3.27
CA ILE A 67 -6.47 6.44 3.18
C ILE A 67 -6.43 7.09 4.57
N GLY A 68 -7.18 6.53 5.53
CA GLY A 68 -7.24 7.07 6.90
C GLY A 68 -5.93 6.96 7.67
N THR A 69 -5.07 6.01 7.31
CA THR A 69 -3.77 5.78 7.96
C THR A 69 -2.59 6.43 7.23
N TRP A 70 -2.79 6.94 6.01
CA TRP A 70 -1.73 7.50 5.17
C TRP A 70 -0.90 8.58 5.88
N ARG A 71 -1.55 9.54 6.57
CA ARG A 71 -0.84 10.60 7.32
C ARG A 71 0.02 10.05 8.46
N LYS A 72 -0.32 8.89 9.03
CA LYS A 72 0.51 8.25 10.07
C LYS A 72 1.78 7.68 9.45
N ARG A 73 1.67 7.06 8.26
CA ARG A 73 2.82 6.54 7.50
C ARG A 73 3.81 7.65 7.13
N VAL A 74 3.31 8.76 6.58
CA VAL A 74 4.16 9.94 6.28
C VAL A 74 4.95 10.40 7.51
N ARG A 75 4.28 10.52 8.68
CA ARG A 75 4.98 10.90 9.92
C ARG A 75 6.01 9.86 10.36
N ALA A 76 5.73 8.57 10.20
CA ALA A 76 6.67 7.52 10.52
C ALA A 76 7.92 7.59 9.64
N VAL A 77 7.75 7.84 8.33
CA VAL A 77 8.89 8.03 7.40
C VAL A 77 9.75 9.22 7.82
N VAL A 78 9.13 10.38 8.09
CA VAL A 78 9.86 11.58 8.54
C VAL A 78 10.65 11.29 9.84
N GLN A 79 10.04 10.62 10.81
CA GLN A 79 10.71 10.27 12.07
C GLN A 79 11.86 9.28 11.89
N LEU A 80 11.72 8.34 10.96
CA LEU A 80 12.78 7.41 10.59
C LEU A 80 13.96 8.13 9.92
N GLU A 81 13.68 9.05 8.99
CA GLU A 81 14.74 9.87 8.35
C GLU A 81 15.46 10.76 9.37
N GLU A 82 14.76 11.29 10.37
CA GLU A 82 15.33 12.11 11.44
C GLU A 82 16.08 11.29 12.52
N GLY A 83 16.15 9.96 12.39
CA GLY A 83 16.88 9.08 13.32
C GLY A 83 16.18 8.84 14.66
N SER A 84 14.91 9.23 14.79
CA SER A 84 14.08 9.02 15.99
C SER A 84 13.19 7.79 15.81
N SER A 85 13.80 6.60 15.75
CA SER A 85 13.06 5.34 15.62
C SER A 85 12.88 4.66 16.97
N THR A 86 11.64 4.46 17.43
CA THR A 86 11.18 3.22 18.09
C THR A 86 9.65 3.22 18.18
N ASP A 87 9.01 2.15 17.67
CA ASP A 87 7.66 1.65 18.04
C ASP A 87 6.39 2.03 17.27
N LEU A 88 6.39 2.89 16.23
CA LEU A 88 5.12 3.31 15.59
C LEU A 88 4.62 2.46 14.40
N LEU A 89 5.42 1.53 13.88
CA LEU A 89 4.98 0.56 12.87
C LEU A 89 4.63 -0.82 13.48
N LYS A 90 4.78 -0.97 14.80
CA LYS A 90 4.26 -2.12 15.54
C LYS A 90 2.77 -1.89 15.85
N THR A 91 1.91 -1.98 14.85
CA THR A 91 0.49 -2.24 15.08
C THR A 91 0.12 -3.45 14.28
N ASP A 92 0.04 -4.57 15.01
CA ASP A 92 -0.60 -5.84 14.72
C ASP A 92 -0.37 -6.42 13.31
N ASP A 93 0.49 -7.44 13.27
CA ASP A 93 0.65 -8.47 12.24
C ASP A 93 1.36 -8.14 10.91
N VAL A 94 2.26 -7.16 10.85
CA VAL A 94 3.22 -7.09 9.73
C VAL A 94 4.62 -6.85 10.26
N GLU A 95 5.49 -7.86 10.10
CA GLU A 95 6.91 -7.75 10.40
C GLU A 95 7.51 -6.59 9.60
N VAL A 96 8.27 -5.75 10.30
CA VAL A 96 8.90 -4.50 9.81
C VAL A 96 9.87 -4.73 8.64
N HIS A 97 10.08 -5.99 8.24
CA HIS A 97 11.01 -6.41 7.20
C HIS A 97 10.46 -6.27 5.77
N GLU A 98 9.15 -6.03 5.59
CA GLU A 98 8.51 -5.92 4.26
C GLU A 98 8.17 -4.47 3.84
N LEU A 99 8.55 -3.47 4.63
CA LEU A 99 8.21 -2.06 4.31
C LEU A 99 9.23 -1.37 3.40
N PHE A 100 10.33 -2.03 3.03
CA PHE A 100 11.41 -1.42 2.27
C PHE A 100 11.97 -2.23 1.08
N PHE A 101 11.37 -3.35 0.69
CA PHE A 101 11.77 -4.10 -0.51
C PHE A 101 10.58 -4.72 -1.23
#